data_AF-A0A392QEL1-F1
#
_entry.id   AF-A0A392QEL1-F1
#
_cell.length_a   1.000
_cell.length_b   1.000
_cell.length_c   1.000
_cell.angle_alpha   90.00
_cell.angle_beta   90.00
_cell.angle_gamma   90.00
#
_symmetry.space_group_name_H-M   'P 1'
#
loop_
_entity.id
_entity.type
_entity.pdbx_description
1 polymer ?
#
loop_
_entity_poly.entity_id
_entity_poly.type
_entity_poly.pdbx_seq_one_letter_code
_entity_poly.pdbx_strand_id
1 'polypeptide(L)' 'YIGGDSYSGIPVPVIVQEIAQGNEKGVKPWINLQGYLTGNAATTGKETNYQIPFAHGMGLISDELYEVVEL' A
#
# COMPACT_ATOMS: atom_id res chain seq x y z
N TYR A 1 -4.07 -10.12 -13.84
CA TYR A 1 -3.68 -9.02 -12.95
C TYR A 1 -4.48 -9.11 -11.68
N ILE A 2 -3.93 -8.63 -10.57
CA ILE A 2 -4.63 -8.52 -9.28
C ILE A 2 -4.63 -7.06 -8.86
N GLY A 3 -5.77 -6.54 -8.42
CA GLY A 3 -5.90 -5.16 -7.99
C GLY A 3 -6.48 -5.06 -6.58
N GLY A 4 -6.11 -4.00 -5.88
CA GLY A 4 -6.69 -3.67 -4.60
C GLY A 4 -6.52 -2.18 -4.28
N ASP A 5 -7.27 -1.72 -3.29
CA ASP A 5 -7.17 -0.38 -2.72
C ASP A 5 -7.02 -0.41 -1.19
N SER A 6 -6.53 0.66 -0.58
CA SER A 6 -6.45 0.85 0.87
C SER A 6 -5.68 -0.28 1.60
N TYR A 7 -6.28 -0.93 2.59
CA TYR A 7 -5.64 -1.99 3.38
C TYR A 7 -5.18 -3.19 2.56
N SER A 8 -5.68 -3.35 1.33
CA SER A 8 -5.29 -4.44 0.44
C SER A 8 -3.83 -4.40 -0.01
N GLY A 9 -3.12 -3.27 0.21
CA GLY A 9 -1.66 -3.21 0.05
C GLY A 9 -0.89 -4.23 0.91
N ILE A 10 -1.53 -4.80 1.93
CA ILE A 10 -0.99 -5.90 2.73
C ILE A 10 -1.24 -7.28 2.07
N PRO A 11 -2.49 -7.74 1.83
CA PRO A 11 -2.73 -9.06 1.27
C PRO A 11 -2.43 -9.19 -0.23
N VAL A 12 -2.55 -8.14 -1.05
CA VAL A 12 -2.35 -8.25 -2.51
C VAL A 12 -0.93 -8.70 -2.85
N PRO A 13 0.15 -8.08 -2.33
CA PRO A 13 1.51 -8.55 -2.59
C PRO A 13 1.74 -9.99 -2.09
N VAL A 14 1.16 -10.37 -0.96
CA VAL A 14 1.27 -11.73 -0.40
C VAL A 14 0.62 -12.75 -1.34
N ILE A 15 -0.61 -12.49 -1.79
CA ILE A 15 -1.32 -13.39 -2.72
C ILE A 15 -0.56 -13.52 -4.05
N VAL A 16 -0.05 -12.41 -4.58
CA VAL A 16 0.78 -12.40 -5.80
C VAL A 16 2.02 -13.26 -5.63
N GLN A 17 2.71 -13.15 -4.49
CA GLN A 17 3.89 -13.94 -4.16
C GLN A 17 3.56 -15.43 -4.07
N GLU A 18 2.45 -15.81 -3.42
CA GLU A 18 2.01 -17.20 -3.33
C GLU A 18 1.66 -17.78 -4.70
N ILE A 19 1.00 -17.01 -5.56
CA ILE A 19 0.71 -17.44 -6.95
C ILE A 19 2.01 -17.65 -7.74
N ALA A 20 2.96 -16.71 -7.64
CA ALA A 20 4.24 -16.81 -8.33
C ALA A 20 5.02 -18.07 -7.89
N GLN A 21 5.14 -18.29 -6.58
CA GLN A 21 5.80 -19.49 -6.04
C GLN A 21 5.05 -20.78 -6.39
N GLY A 22 3.72 -20.76 -6.38
CA GLY A 22 2.91 -21.90 -6.80
C GLY A 22 3.16 -22.28 -8.26
N ASN A 23 3.24 -21.29 -9.14
CA ASN A 23 3.58 -21.49 -10.55
C ASN A 23 5.00 -22.05 -10.73
N GLU A 24 6.00 -21.53 -10.03
CA GLU A 24 7.38 -22.05 -10.06
C GLU A 24 7.47 -23.50 -9.57
N LYS A 25 6.69 -23.85 -8.54
CA LYS A 25 6.59 -25.22 -8.00
C LYS A 25 5.73 -26.16 -8.86
N GLY A 26 5.13 -25.67 -9.96
CA GLY A 26 4.28 -26.46 -10.85
C GLY A 26 2.91 -26.81 -10.29
N VAL A 27 2.45 -26.11 -9.24
CA VAL A 27 1.10 -26.28 -8.66
C VAL A 27 0.04 -26.00 -9.73
N LYS A 28 -1.04 -26.79 -9.73
CA LYS A 28 -2.14 -26.66 -10.69
C LYS A 28 -3.40 -26.08 -10.03
N PRO A 29 -4.17 -25.24 -10.73
CA PRO A 29 -3.93 -24.78 -12.11
C PRO A 29 -2.75 -23.78 -12.19
N TRP A 30 -2.07 -23.73 -13.34
CA TRP A 30 -1.09 -22.67 -13.60
C TRP A 30 -1.84 -21.36 -13.80
N ILE A 31 -1.51 -20.35 -13.00
CA ILE A 31 -2.20 -19.05 -13.03
C ILE A 31 -1.39 -18.10 -13.90
N ASN A 32 -2.01 -17.53 -14.93
CA ASN A 32 -1.35 -16.54 -15.79
C ASN A 32 -1.19 -15.19 -15.08
N LEU A 33 -0.30 -15.12 -14.10
CA LEU A 33 -0.02 -13.91 -13.33
C LEU A 33 0.76 -12.92 -14.20
N GLN A 34 0.13 -11.78 -14.47
CA GLN A 34 0.70 -10.71 -15.30
C GLN A 34 1.26 -9.52 -14.49
N GLY A 35 0.94 -9.46 -13.19
CA GLY A 35 1.28 -8.35 -12.31
C GLY A 35 0.14 -7.97 -11.38
N TYR A 36 0.36 -6.95 -10.56
CA TYR A 36 -0.61 -6.40 -9.63
C TYR A 36 -0.53 -4.88 -9.53
N LEU A 37 -1.61 -4.28 -9.02
CA LEU A 37 -1.69 -2.84 -8.76
C LEU A 37 -2.34 -2.58 -7.41
N THR A 38 -1.92 -1.51 -6.76
CA THR A 38 -2.45 -1.07 -5.46
C THR A 38 -2.79 0.41 -5.49
N GLY A 39 -4.05 0.76 -5.26
CA GLY A 39 -4.50 2.13 -4.99
C GLY A 39 -4.34 2.46 -3.51
N ASN A 40 -3.93 3.70 -3.21
CA ASN A 40 -3.86 4.30 -1.86
C ASN A 40 -3.48 3.31 -0.73
N ALA A 41 -2.47 2.48 -0.99
CA ALA A 41 -2.29 1.25 -0.24
C ALA A 41 -1.57 1.47 1.09
N ALA A 42 -1.95 0.68 2.10
CA ALA A 42 -1.08 0.46 3.25
C ALA A 42 0.12 -0.40 2.83
N THR A 43 1.36 0.04 3.11
CA THR A 43 2.57 -0.68 2.62
C THR A 43 3.61 -0.97 3.71
N THR A 44 4.12 0.06 4.37
CA THR A 44 5.28 -0.01 5.27
C THR A 44 4.93 0.15 6.74
N GLY A 45 3.69 0.56 7.04
CA GLY A 45 3.26 0.96 8.38
C GLY A 45 3.81 2.32 8.81
N LYS A 46 4.55 3.02 7.94
CA LYS A 46 5.12 4.35 8.18
C LYS A 46 4.35 5.46 7.46
N GLU A 47 3.25 5.12 6.77
CA GLU A 47 2.43 6.07 6.03
C GLU A 47 1.88 7.19 6.94
N THR A 48 1.68 6.89 8.23
CA THR A 48 1.24 7.87 9.24
C THR A 48 2.22 9.02 9.43
N ASN A 49 3.51 8.81 9.17
CA ASN A 49 4.53 9.87 9.28
C ASN A 49 4.29 11.03 8.29
N TYR A 50 3.56 10.77 7.21
CA TYR A 50 3.28 11.77 6.18
C TYR A 50 1.93 12.45 6.37
N GLN A 51 1.09 12.02 7.31
CA GLN A 51 -0.26 12.57 7.49
C GLN A 51 -0.24 14.05 7.88
N ILE A 52 0.63 14.40 8.84
CA ILE A 52 0.78 15.79 9.32
C ILE A 52 1.36 16.70 8.23
N PRO A 53 2.52 16.38 7.61
CA PRO A 53 3.04 17.16 6.48
C PRO A 53 2.06 17.27 5.30
N PHE A 54 1.32 16.21 5.00
CA PHE A 54 0.30 16.23 3.95
C PHE A 54 -0.84 17.20 4.29
N ALA A 55 -1.36 17.15 5.52
CA ALA A 55 -2.43 18.03 5.95
C ALA A 55 -2.01 19.51 5.88
N HIS A 56 -0.79 19.83 6.31
CA HIS A 56 -0.25 21.20 6.22
C HIS A 56 -0.02 21.64 4.78
N GLY A 57 0.65 20.82 3.96
CA GLY A 57 0.92 21.13 2.55
C GLY A 57 -0.35 21.31 1.70
N MET A 58 -1.48 20.73 2.13
CA MET A 58 -2.80 20.88 1.50
C MET A 58 -3.63 22.03 2.11
N GLY A 59 -3.11 22.76 3.11
CA GLY A 59 -3.81 23.86 3.79
C GLY A 59 -4.96 23.41 4.68
N LEU A 60 -4.98 22.15 5.12
CA LEU A 60 -6.01 21.60 6.02
C LEU A 60 -5.78 21.97 7.48
N ILE A 61 -4.55 22.32 7.83
CA ILE A 61 -4.14 22.80 9.16
C ILE A 61 -3.29 24.07 9.01
N SER A 62 -3.36 24.97 10.01
CA SER A 62 -2.59 26.21 10.01
C SER A 62 -1.13 25.97 10.42
N ASP A 63 -0.27 26.97 10.18
CA ASP A 63 1.13 26.95 10.60
C ASP A 63 1.25 26.75 12.11
N GLU A 64 0.42 27.42 12.91
CA GLU A 64 0.46 27.31 14.37
C GLU A 64 0.09 25.89 14.84
N LEU A 65 -0.85 25.23 14.16
CA LEU A 65 -1.21 23.85 14.49
C LEU A 65 -0.10 22.88 14.06
N TYR A 66 0.49 23.10 12.88
CA TYR A 66 1.59 22.29 12.36
C TYR A 66 2.80 22.29 13.31
N GLU A 67 3.22 23.47 13.78
CA GLU A 67 4.34 23.63 14.73
C GLU A 67 4.14 22.89 16.06
N VAL A 68 2.89 22.69 16.49
CA VAL A 68 2.55 21.99 17.74
C VAL A 68 2.52 20.47 17.59
N VAL A 69 2.15 19.96 16.41
CA VAL A 69 1.93 18.51 16.18
C VAL A 69 3.10 17.82 15.46
N GLU A 70 4.10 18.57 15.00
CA GLU A 70 5.34 18.03 14.41
C GLU A 70 6.40 17.66 15.46
N LEU A 71 6.23 18.07 16.72
CA LEU A 71 7.09 17.71 17.88
C LEU A 71 6.67 16.39 18.55
#